data_AF-A0A536IBU0-F1
#
_entry.id   AF-A0A536IBU0-F1
#
_cell.length_a   1.000
_cell.length_b   1.000
_cell.length_c   1.000
_cell.angle_alpha   90.00
_cell.angle_beta   90.00
_cell.angle_gamma   90.00
#
_symmetry.space_group_name_H-M   'P 1'
#
loop_
_entity.id
_entity.type
_entity.pdbx_description
1 polymer ?
#
loop_
_entity_poly.entity_id
_entity_poly.type
_entity_poly.pdbx_seq_one_letter_code
_entity_poly.pdbx_strand_id
1 'polypeptide(L)' 'MTDAAKRATFPKLSVVTPPSTPDRYERLRQIGELRSSGVLSEAEFEEEKARILREP' A
#
# COMPACT_ATOMS: atom_id res chain seq x y z
N MET A 1 30.91 29.82 25.23
CA MET A 1 29.43 29.81 25.32
C MET A 1 28.91 29.12 24.07
N THR A 2 28.00 28.16 24.29
CA THR A 2 27.37 27.16 23.39
C THR A 2 26.75 27.78 22.12
N ASP A 3 26.51 27.07 21.01
CA ASP A 3 25.56 25.96 20.93
C ASP A 3 25.58 25.25 19.56
N ALA A 4 25.14 24.00 19.56
CA ALA A 4 25.10 23.07 18.44
C ALA A 4 23.66 22.84 17.96
N ALA A 5 23.41 22.83 16.66
CA ALA A 5 22.17 22.26 16.11
C ALA A 5 22.44 21.67 14.71
N LYS A 6 23.04 20.48 14.65
CA LYS A 6 22.34 19.19 14.46
C LYS A 6 21.42 19.18 13.23
N ARG A 7 21.96 18.57 12.18
CA ARG A 7 21.25 17.98 11.03
C ARG A 7 19.95 17.31 11.49
N ALA A 8 18.82 17.89 11.11
CA ALA A 8 17.54 17.21 11.18
C ALA A 8 17.44 16.21 10.03
N THR A 9 17.98 15.00 10.25
CA THR A 9 17.51 13.81 9.55
C THR A 9 16.10 13.55 10.06
N PHE A 10 15.09 14.06 9.37
CA PHE A 10 13.72 13.67 9.68
C PHE A 10 13.58 12.19 9.28
N PRO A 11 13.31 11.27 10.22
CA PRO A 11 12.96 9.92 9.84
C PRO A 11 11.68 10.03 8.99
N LYS A 12 11.64 9.32 7.86
CA LYS A 12 10.40 9.07 7.13
C LYS A 12 9.40 8.53 8.15
N LEU A 13 8.47 9.38 8.57
CA LEU A 13 7.27 8.96 9.24
C LEU A 13 6.53 8.11 8.20
N SER A 14 6.75 6.81 8.24
CA SER A 14 5.81 5.84 7.68
C SER A 14 4.53 6.02 8.46
N VAL A 15 3.70 6.97 8.02
CA VAL A 15 2.31 7.06 8.44
C VAL A 15 1.71 5.71 8.08
N VAL A 16 1.60 4.84 9.08
CA VAL A 16 0.66 3.73 9.05
C VAL A 16 -0.69 4.39 9.25
N THR A 17 -1.28 4.86 8.16
CA THR A 17 -2.68 5.27 8.12
C THR A 17 -3.48 4.02 8.47
N PRO A 18 -4.49 4.09 9.37
CA PRO A 18 -5.46 3.02 9.50
C PRO A 18 -6.07 2.75 8.11
N PRO A 19 -6.36 1.48 7.73
CA PRO A 19 -6.79 1.14 6.39
C PRO A 19 -8.03 1.95 6.07
N SER A 20 -7.83 2.99 5.29
CA SER A 20 -8.90 3.86 4.88
C SER A 20 -9.50 3.15 3.68
N THR A 21 -10.82 3.05 3.60
CA THR A 21 -11.53 2.48 2.45
C THR A 21 -10.94 2.81 1.05
N PRO A 22 -10.34 4.00 0.77
CA PRO A 22 -9.55 4.24 -0.45
C PRO A 22 -8.40 3.26 -0.71
N ASP A 23 -7.69 2.78 0.33
CA ASP A 23 -6.59 1.81 0.20
C ASP A 23 -7.05 0.46 -0.34
N ARG A 24 -8.33 0.12 -0.13
CA ARG A 24 -8.93 -1.11 -0.68
C ARG A 24 -9.06 -1.00 -2.19
N TYR A 25 -9.60 0.11 -2.68
CA TYR A 25 -9.78 0.33 -4.13
C TYR A 25 -8.45 0.49 -4.87
N GLU A 26 -7.46 1.14 -4.25
CA GLU A 26 -6.10 1.22 -4.80
C GLU A 26 -5.45 -0.18 -4.90
N ARG A 27 -5.61 -1.04 -3.88
CA ARG A 27 -5.13 -2.43 -3.97
C ARG A 27 -5.85 -3.24 -5.05
N LEU A 28 -7.16 -3.07 -5.21
CA LEU A 28 -7.93 -3.68 -6.31
C LEU A 28 -7.42 -3.22 -7.68
N ARG A 29 -7.03 -1.95 -7.81
CA ARG A 29 -6.44 -1.41 -9.03
C ARG A 29 -5.09 -2.05 -9.34
N GLN A 30 -4.21 -2.14 -8.34
CA GLN A 30 -2.88 -2.74 -8.47
C GLN A 30 -2.95 -4.20 -8.93
N ILE A 31 -3.82 -5.03 -8.34
CA ILE A 31 -3.96 -6.42 -8.77
C ILE A 31 -4.55 -6.53 -10.20
N GLY A 32 -5.39 -5.58 -10.61
CA GLY A 32 -5.91 -5.51 -11.98
C GLY A 32 -4.82 -5.20 -13.00
N GLU A 33 -3.90 -4.29 -12.66
CA GLU A 33 -2.72 -3.99 -13.49
C GLU A 33 -1.78 -5.20 -13.59
N LEU A 34 -1.55 -5.90 -12.48
CA LEU A 34 -0.72 -7.11 -12.45
C LEU A 34 -1.32 -8.22 -13.33
N ARG A 35 -2.65 -8.44 -13.27
CA ARG A 35 -3.37 -9.35 -14.17
C ARG A 35 -3.19 -8.93 -15.63
N SER A 36 -3.42 -7.65 -15.96
CA SER A 36 -3.28 -7.15 -17.33
C SER A 36 -1.86 -7.25 -17.87
N SER A 37 -0.85 -7.14 -17.02
CA SER A 37 0.57 -7.35 -17.38
C SER A 37 0.96 -8.83 -17.53
N GLY A 38 0.08 -9.76 -17.17
CA GLY A 38 0.34 -11.21 -17.20
C GLY A 38 1.17 -11.71 -16.02
N VAL A 39 1.40 -10.89 -15.00
CA VAL A 39 2.11 -11.28 -13.77
C VAL A 39 1.21 -12.13 -12.88
N LEU A 40 -0.09 -11.85 -12.85
CA LEU A 40 -1.09 -12.68 -12.18
C LEU A 40 -1.96 -13.42 -13.20
N SER A 41 -2.24 -14.68 -12.91
CA SER A 41 -3.29 -15.43 -13.59
C SER A 41 -4.69 -14.98 -13.15
N GLU A 42 -5.71 -15.38 -13.91
CA GLU A 42 -7.11 -15.08 -13.57
C GLU A 42 -7.50 -15.62 -12.19
N ALA A 43 -7.04 -16.82 -11.85
CA ALA A 43 -7.35 -17.48 -10.59
C ALA A 43 -6.76 -16.71 -9.40
N GLU A 44 -5.48 -16.32 -9.49
CA GLU A 44 -4.79 -15.55 -8.45
C GLU A 44 -5.41 -14.15 -8.30
N PHE A 45 -5.83 -13.53 -9.39
CA PHE A 45 -6.52 -12.24 -9.35
C PHE A 45 -7.84 -12.31 -8.57
N GLU A 46 -8.69 -13.30 -8.85
CA GLU A 46 -9.98 -13.45 -8.16
C GLU A 46 -9.80 -13.79 -6.67
N GLU A 47 -8.78 -14.58 -6.31
CA GLU A 47 -8.44 -14.86 -4.91
C GLU A 47 -8.02 -13.60 -4.14
N GLU A 48 -7.08 -12.80 -4.67
CA GLU A 48 -6.64 -11.57 -4.01
C GLU A 48 -7.75 -10.50 -3.97
N LYS A 49 -8.53 -10.37 -5.05
CA LYS A 49 -9.71 -9.49 -5.07
C LYS A 49 -10.70 -9.88 -3.98
N ALA A 50 -11.02 -11.16 -3.84
CA ALA A 50 -11.94 -11.63 -2.80
C ALA A 50 -11.37 -11.38 -1.39
N ARG A 51 -10.06 -11.57 -1.20
CA ARG A 51 -9.37 -11.28 0.06
C ARG A 51 -9.44 -9.80 0.43
N ILE A 52 -9.14 -8.91 -0.51
CA ILE A 52 -9.20 -7.45 -0.35
C ILE A 52 -10.63 -6.99 -0.04
N LEU A 53 -11.64 -7.60 -0.68
CA LEU A 53 -13.05 -7.26 -0.41
C LEU A 53 -13.56 -7.74 0.95
N ARG A 54 -13.02 -8.85 1.46
CA ARG A 54 -13.37 -9.43 2.77
C ARG A 54 -12.64 -8.79 3.95
N GLU A 55 -11.56 -8.06 3.70
CA GLU A 55 -10.90 -7.25 4.73
C GLU A 55 -11.93 -6.26 5.30
N PRO A 56 -12.04 -6.11 6.63
CA PRO A 56 -13.01 -5.21 7.26
C PRO A 56 -12.77 -3.74 6.88
#